data_AF-A0A960PV85-F1
#
_entry.id   AF-A0A960PV85-F1
#
_cell.length_a   1.000
_cell.length_b   1.000
_cell.length_c   1.000
_cell.angle_alpha   90.00
_cell.angle_beta   90.00
_cell.angle_gamma   90.00
#
_symmetry.space_group_name_H-M   'P 1'
#
loop_
_entity.id
_entity.type
_entity.pdbx_description
1 polymer ?
#
loop_
_entity_poly.entity_id
_entity_poly.type
_entity_poly.pdbx_seq_one_letter_code
_entity_poly.pdbx_strand_id
1 'polypeptide(L)'
;APDLSVFYDGINEVNTQSLVPEAVPSHYGVPQDAAAADGKTFATQFQTVPSTDSLLEDLWYRYSEHSLIHKISNFLSEPAGASPADDPPDVVGETFDTTVQDGTDAGRVYERGKQMTLDLSERYGVPTLLYWQPTRVLDPASEAAREEVTAPTIDIADLLLDRQDVFIDGGHTNEEGARIVAERIWQDLAPQIEAWYEANP
;
A
#
# COMPACT_ATOMS: atom_id res chain seq x y z
N ALA A 1 1.57 -17.01 15.45
CA ALA A 1 1.08 -16.19 14.33
C ALA A 1 0.07 -15.21 14.90
N PRO A 2 -0.19 -14.05 14.25
CA PRO A 2 -1.31 -13.21 14.65
C PRO A 2 -2.63 -13.97 14.50
N ASP A 3 -3.62 -13.63 15.32
CA ASP A 3 -4.96 -14.24 15.29
C ASP A 3 -5.85 -13.66 14.17
N LEU A 4 -5.48 -12.49 13.64
CA LEU A 4 -6.15 -11.77 12.57
C LEU A 4 -5.16 -10.80 11.93
N SER A 5 -5.27 -10.58 10.62
CA SER A 5 -4.56 -9.50 9.94
C SER A 5 -5.54 -8.54 9.24
N VAL A 6 -5.22 -7.24 9.27
CA VAL A 6 -6.02 -6.19 8.64
C VAL A 6 -5.08 -5.35 7.78
N PHE A 7 -5.41 -5.23 6.51
CA PHE A 7 -4.70 -4.40 5.55
C PHE A 7 -5.62 -3.28 5.08
N TYR A 8 -5.13 -2.05 5.18
CA TYR A 8 -5.81 -0.84 4.73
C TYR A 8 -4.83 -0.08 3.83
N ASP A 9 -5.12 -0.04 2.54
CA ASP A 9 -4.25 0.54 1.53
C ASP A 9 -5.09 1.04 0.33
N GLY A 10 -4.47 1.70 -0.66
CA GLY A 10 -5.14 2.06 -1.92
C GLY A 10 -4.54 3.27 -2.62
N ILE A 11 -5.14 4.46 -2.46
CA ILE A 11 -4.78 5.67 -3.22
C ILE A 11 -3.30 6.09 -3.13
N ASN A 12 -2.60 5.73 -2.06
CA ASN A 12 -1.15 5.94 -1.94
C ASN A 12 -0.36 5.26 -3.07
N GLU A 13 -0.86 4.14 -3.60
CA GLU A 13 -0.26 3.42 -4.72
C GLU A 13 -0.44 4.19 -6.04
N VAL A 14 -1.58 4.85 -6.26
CA VAL A 14 -1.84 5.67 -7.47
C VAL A 14 -0.86 6.85 -7.53
N ASN A 15 -0.70 7.56 -6.41
CA ASN A 15 0.26 8.66 -6.32
C ASN A 15 1.69 8.16 -6.55
N THR A 16 2.04 6.98 -6.03
CA THR A 16 3.41 6.48 -6.20
C THR A 16 3.68 5.95 -7.61
N GLN A 17 2.70 5.34 -8.28
CA GLN A 17 2.87 4.94 -9.69
C GLN A 17 3.04 6.14 -10.62
N SER A 18 2.49 7.31 -10.28
CA SER A 18 2.77 8.56 -11.03
C SER A 18 4.23 9.04 -10.89
N LEU A 19 4.88 8.72 -9.76
CA LEU A 19 6.26 9.09 -9.47
C LEU A 19 7.28 8.07 -9.98
N VAL A 20 6.91 6.79 -9.95
CA VAL A 20 7.75 5.66 -10.38
C VAL A 20 6.86 4.66 -11.12
N PRO A 21 6.65 4.83 -12.44
CA PRO A 21 5.74 4.01 -13.25
C PRO A 21 6.31 2.62 -13.57
N GLU A 22 6.88 1.95 -12.55
CA GLU A 22 7.55 0.65 -12.68
C GLU A 22 6.69 -0.53 -12.18
N ALA A 23 5.45 -0.29 -11.74
CA ALA A 23 4.49 -1.32 -11.31
C ALA A 23 5.07 -2.26 -10.22
N VAL A 24 5.86 -1.70 -9.31
CA VAL A 24 6.41 -2.35 -8.11
C VAL A 24 5.71 -1.80 -6.86
N PRO A 25 5.45 -2.64 -5.83
CA PRO A 25 4.83 -2.19 -4.58
C PRO A 25 5.57 -1.01 -3.98
N SER A 26 4.85 0.05 -3.70
CA SER A 26 5.46 1.30 -3.29
C SER A 26 5.56 1.49 -1.78
N HIS A 27 6.63 2.14 -1.36
CA HIS A 27 6.69 2.85 -0.08
C HIS A 27 6.85 4.33 -0.41
N TYR A 28 5.89 5.14 0.02
CA TYR A 28 5.91 6.60 -0.17
C TYR A 28 7.21 7.19 0.42
N GLY A 29 7.89 8.07 -0.34
CA GLY A 29 9.13 8.75 0.06
C GLY A 29 10.45 8.00 -0.25
N VAL A 30 10.41 6.70 -0.55
CA VAL A 30 11.63 5.90 -0.81
C VAL A 30 12.44 6.34 -2.05
N PRO A 31 11.84 6.80 -3.16
CA PRO A 31 12.62 7.30 -4.31
C PRO A 31 13.40 8.58 -4.00
N GLN A 32 12.89 9.41 -3.09
CA GLN A 32 13.51 10.68 -2.70
C GLN A 32 14.79 10.44 -1.87
N ASP A 33 14.77 9.42 -1.01
CA ASP A 33 15.96 9.01 -0.23
C ASP A 33 16.98 8.23 -1.07
N ALA A 34 16.53 7.41 -2.03
CA ALA A 34 17.43 6.63 -2.90
C ALA A 34 18.20 7.52 -3.90
N ALA A 35 17.56 8.56 -4.44
CA ALA A 35 18.21 9.53 -5.31
C ALA A 35 19.25 10.39 -4.57
N ALA A 36 19.02 10.67 -3.28
CA ALA A 36 19.96 11.39 -2.42
C ALA A 36 21.21 10.55 -2.05
N ALA A 37 21.09 9.22 -2.03
CA ALA A 37 22.15 8.33 -1.55
C ALA A 37 23.15 7.86 -2.63
N ASP A 38 22.74 7.63 -3.88
CA ASP A 38 23.61 6.92 -4.86
C ASP A 38 23.68 7.54 -6.27
N GLY A 39 23.03 8.69 -6.50
CA GLY A 39 23.16 9.45 -7.76
C GLY A 39 22.75 8.70 -9.05
N LYS A 40 22.05 7.57 -8.92
CA LYS A 40 21.53 6.77 -10.02
C LYS A 40 20.01 6.68 -9.88
N THR A 41 19.30 7.01 -10.94
CA THR A 41 17.87 6.76 -11.03
C THR A 41 17.63 5.25 -11.21
N PHE A 42 16.58 4.75 -10.55
CA PHE A 42 16.12 3.34 -10.57
C PHE A 42 16.00 2.74 -11.99
N ALA A 43 15.78 3.61 -12.98
CA ALA A 43 15.39 3.35 -14.36
C ALA A 43 16.33 2.50 -15.25
N THR A 44 17.43 1.90 -14.77
CA THR A 44 18.38 1.18 -15.66
C THR A 44 18.45 -0.34 -15.50
N GLN A 45 17.72 -0.98 -14.58
CA GLN A 45 17.96 -2.39 -14.25
C GLN A 45 16.83 -3.40 -14.51
N PHE A 46 15.63 -3.00 -14.96
CA PHE A 46 14.46 -3.88 -14.93
C PHE A 46 13.88 -4.21 -16.32
N GLN A 47 14.48 -5.18 -17.02
CA GLN A 47 13.88 -5.86 -18.17
C GLN A 47 14.07 -7.37 -18.05
N THR A 48 13.09 -8.14 -17.56
CA THR A 48 13.06 -9.62 -17.77
C THR A 48 11.66 -10.25 -17.66
N VAL A 49 11.47 -11.30 -18.48
CA VAL A 49 10.25 -12.09 -18.79
C VAL A 49 9.94 -13.13 -17.68
N PRO A 50 8.67 -13.59 -17.46
CA PRO A 50 8.32 -14.49 -16.36
C PRO A 50 8.84 -15.93 -16.56
N SER A 51 9.22 -16.61 -15.47
CA SER A 51 9.54 -18.05 -15.43
C SER A 51 8.51 -18.81 -14.58
N THR A 52 8.28 -20.09 -14.92
CA THR A 52 7.09 -20.87 -14.56
C THR A 52 7.19 -21.77 -13.32
N ASP A 53 8.10 -21.52 -12.38
CA ASP A 53 8.20 -22.29 -11.12
C ASP A 53 7.77 -21.46 -9.90
N SER A 54 7.26 -22.15 -8.86
CA SER A 54 6.44 -21.67 -7.73
C SER A 54 6.35 -20.14 -7.59
N LEU A 55 5.25 -19.59 -8.10
CA LEU A 55 4.94 -18.16 -8.16
C LEU A 55 5.27 -17.40 -6.87
N LEU A 56 5.05 -17.98 -5.69
CA LEU A 56 5.36 -17.30 -4.41
C LEU A 56 6.84 -17.23 -4.08
N GLU A 57 7.64 -18.27 -4.35
CA GLU A 57 9.09 -18.18 -4.13
C GLU A 57 9.71 -17.23 -5.17
N ASP A 58 9.23 -17.25 -6.41
CA ASP A 58 9.68 -16.33 -7.46
C ASP A 58 9.25 -14.89 -7.16
N LEU A 59 8.00 -14.66 -6.73
CA LEU A 59 7.51 -13.33 -6.34
C LEU A 59 8.13 -12.83 -5.02
N TRP A 60 8.34 -13.69 -4.02
CA TRP A 60 9.04 -13.33 -2.78
C TRP A 60 10.52 -13.08 -3.02
N TYR A 61 11.16 -13.87 -3.87
CA TYR A 61 12.54 -13.65 -4.31
C TYR A 61 12.65 -12.30 -5.03
N ARG A 62 11.76 -12.01 -6.01
CA ARG A 62 11.72 -10.71 -6.70
C ARG A 62 11.38 -9.56 -5.75
N TYR A 63 10.43 -9.75 -4.84
CA TYR A 63 10.10 -8.77 -3.82
C TYR A 63 11.31 -8.52 -2.91
N SER A 64 12.00 -9.54 -2.40
CA SER A 64 13.19 -9.36 -1.55
C SER A 64 14.41 -8.82 -2.30
N GLU A 65 14.60 -9.18 -3.57
CA GLU A 65 15.67 -8.69 -4.43
C GLU A 65 15.47 -7.22 -4.85
N HIS A 66 14.21 -6.76 -4.92
CA HIS A 66 13.86 -5.43 -5.40
C HIS A 66 13.25 -4.50 -4.34
N SER A 67 12.84 -5.02 -3.18
CA SER A 67 12.34 -4.24 -2.03
C SER A 67 13.50 -3.56 -1.32
N LEU A 68 13.44 -2.23 -1.30
CA LEU A 68 14.42 -1.41 -0.60
C LEU A 68 14.41 -1.65 0.92
N ILE A 69 13.30 -2.13 1.51
CA ILE A 69 13.24 -2.51 2.93
C ILE A 69 14.19 -3.67 3.24
N HIS A 70 14.30 -4.66 2.35
CA HIS A 70 15.22 -5.79 2.56
C HIS A 70 16.68 -5.35 2.41
N LYS A 71 16.96 -4.40 1.52
CA LYS A 71 18.30 -3.82 1.33
C LYS A 71 18.71 -2.89 2.48
N ILE A 72 17.79 -2.09 2.99
CA ILE A 72 17.98 -1.22 4.16
C ILE A 72 18.08 -2.06 5.45
N SER A 73 17.28 -3.12 5.59
CA SER A 73 17.36 -4.05 6.74
C SER A 73 18.71 -4.76 6.83
N ASN A 74 19.33 -5.11 5.70
CA ASN A 74 20.69 -5.67 5.69
C ASN A 74 21.77 -4.63 5.97
N PHE A 75 21.48 -3.34 5.76
CA PHE A 75 22.38 -2.23 6.10
C PHE A 75 22.27 -1.80 7.58
N LEU A 76 21.08 -1.92 8.18
CA LEU A 76 20.78 -1.54 9.57
C LEU A 76 21.09 -2.64 10.61
N SER A 77 21.92 -3.62 10.27
CA SER A 77 22.45 -4.59 11.25
C SER A 77 23.55 -4.01 12.16
N GLU A 78 23.78 -2.70 12.13
CA GLU A 78 24.54 -1.97 13.16
C GLU A 78 23.59 -1.23 14.13
N PRO A 79 23.90 -1.14 15.43
CA PRO A 79 22.91 -0.88 16.47
C PRO A 79 22.32 0.54 16.40
N ALA A 80 21.01 0.59 16.62
CA ALA A 80 20.15 1.77 16.69
C ALA A 80 20.78 2.98 17.41
N GLY A 81 21.02 4.05 16.65
CA GLY A 81 21.20 5.41 17.14
C GLY A 81 20.35 6.33 16.27
N ALA A 82 19.27 6.86 16.84
CA ALA A 82 18.41 7.82 16.16
C ALA A 82 19.22 9.08 15.79
N SER A 83 19.43 9.30 14.50
CA SER A 83 19.83 10.61 13.98
C SER A 83 18.58 11.48 13.84
N PRO A 84 18.67 12.80 14.12
CA PRO A 84 17.57 13.71 13.84
C PRO A 84 17.36 13.73 12.32
N ALA A 85 16.13 13.47 11.88
CA ALA A 85 15.77 13.75 10.51
C ALA A 85 15.77 15.27 10.34
N ASP A 86 16.77 15.79 9.63
CA ASP A 86 16.65 17.10 9.01
C ASP A 86 15.47 17.01 8.05
N ASP A 87 14.45 17.85 8.24
CA ASP A 87 13.28 17.90 7.37
C ASP A 87 13.74 18.01 5.91
N PRO A 88 13.30 17.11 5.00
CA PRO A 88 13.58 17.28 3.59
C PRO A 88 12.95 18.60 3.13
N PRO A 89 13.60 19.31 2.19
CA PRO A 89 13.10 20.61 1.73
C PRO A 89 11.67 20.48 1.22
N ASP A 90 10.79 21.37 1.71
CA ASP A 90 9.43 21.57 1.21
C ASP A 90 9.43 21.58 -0.33
N VAL A 91 9.03 20.47 -0.95
CA VAL A 91 8.67 20.45 -2.37
C VAL A 91 7.28 21.06 -2.46
N VAL A 92 7.28 22.38 -2.53
CA VAL A 92 6.09 23.20 -2.81
C VAL A 92 5.52 22.78 -4.17
N GLY A 93 4.43 22.01 -4.15
CA GLY A 93 3.42 22.02 -5.22
C GLY A 93 3.68 21.20 -6.48
N GLU A 94 4.17 19.95 -6.38
CA GLU A 94 3.97 19.01 -7.49
C GLU A 94 2.50 18.54 -7.49
N THR A 95 1.69 19.16 -8.36
CA THR A 95 0.44 18.56 -8.81
C THR A 95 0.81 17.32 -9.63
N PHE A 96 0.63 16.13 -9.06
CA PHE A 96 0.75 14.87 -9.80
C PHE A 96 -0.23 14.88 -10.97
N ASP A 97 0.28 14.77 -12.20
CA ASP A 97 -0.56 14.58 -13.38
C ASP A 97 -0.77 13.07 -13.55
N THR A 98 -1.73 12.54 -12.79
CA THR A 98 -2.06 11.11 -12.81
C THR A 98 -2.83 10.77 -14.10
N THR A 99 -2.45 9.68 -14.75
CA THR A 99 -3.15 9.16 -15.91
C THR A 99 -4.08 8.00 -15.53
N VAL A 100 -5.06 7.72 -16.38
CA VAL A 100 -5.91 6.50 -16.26
C VAL A 100 -5.05 5.23 -16.21
N GLN A 101 -3.94 5.20 -16.97
CA GLN A 101 -3.03 4.07 -17.01
C GLN A 101 -2.31 3.88 -15.66
N ASP A 102 -1.89 4.96 -15.00
CA ASP A 102 -1.27 4.91 -13.66
C ASP A 102 -2.25 4.34 -12.63
N GLY A 103 -3.53 4.71 -12.74
CA GLY A 103 -4.62 4.13 -11.95
C GLY A 103 -4.75 2.62 -12.16
N THR A 104 -4.88 2.19 -13.42
CA THR A 104 -4.95 0.76 -13.77
C THR A 104 -3.73 -0.02 -13.24
N ASP A 105 -2.53 0.53 -13.38
CA ASP A 105 -1.31 -0.13 -12.93
C ASP A 105 -1.23 -0.20 -11.41
N ALA A 106 -1.62 0.85 -10.69
CA ALA A 106 -1.73 0.84 -9.24
C ALA A 106 -2.71 -0.21 -8.73
N GLY A 107 -3.90 -0.30 -9.35
CA GLY A 107 -4.89 -1.33 -9.03
C GLY A 107 -4.34 -2.76 -9.21
N ARG A 108 -3.57 -3.00 -10.29
CA ARG A 108 -2.92 -4.30 -10.54
C ARG A 108 -1.80 -4.62 -9.56
N VAL A 109 -1.03 -3.61 -9.12
CA VAL A 109 -0.01 -3.80 -8.08
C VAL A 109 -0.67 -4.20 -6.76
N TYR A 110 -1.71 -3.47 -6.36
CA TYR A 110 -2.51 -3.82 -5.18
C TYR A 110 -3.05 -5.25 -5.27
N GLU A 111 -3.66 -5.63 -6.39
CA GLU A 111 -4.20 -6.98 -6.60
C GLU A 111 -3.12 -8.06 -6.48
N ARG A 112 -1.92 -7.84 -7.02
CA ARG A 112 -0.81 -8.78 -6.86
C ARG A 112 -0.39 -8.91 -5.39
N GLY A 113 -0.28 -7.80 -4.67
CA GLY A 113 -0.01 -7.79 -3.23
C GLY A 113 -1.08 -8.52 -2.45
N LYS A 114 -2.35 -8.28 -2.78
CA LYS A 114 -3.52 -8.98 -2.20
C LYS A 114 -3.41 -10.49 -2.35
N GLN A 115 -3.12 -11.00 -3.55
CA GLN A 115 -3.00 -12.45 -3.77
C GLN A 115 -1.90 -13.07 -2.91
N MET A 116 -0.76 -12.38 -2.76
CA MET A 116 0.33 -12.84 -1.89
C MET A 116 -0.10 -12.86 -0.42
N THR A 117 -0.77 -11.80 0.05
CA THR A 117 -1.31 -11.72 1.41
C THR A 117 -2.32 -12.85 1.68
N LEU A 118 -3.23 -13.12 0.74
CA LEU A 118 -4.24 -14.17 0.89
C LEU A 118 -3.62 -15.57 0.91
N ASP A 119 -2.65 -15.85 0.06
CA ASP A 119 -1.95 -17.15 0.07
C ASP A 119 -1.22 -17.39 1.41
N LEU A 120 -0.50 -16.38 1.91
CA LEU A 120 0.14 -16.46 3.23
C LEU A 120 -0.89 -16.66 4.35
N SER A 121 -1.99 -15.93 4.29
CA SER A 121 -3.08 -16.02 5.26
C SER A 121 -3.68 -17.42 5.30
N GLU A 122 -3.96 -18.01 4.14
CA GLU A 122 -4.46 -19.38 4.01
C GLU A 122 -3.46 -20.39 4.56
N ARG A 123 -2.18 -20.27 4.20
CA ARG A 123 -1.12 -21.19 4.63
C ARG A 123 -0.94 -21.23 6.15
N TYR A 124 -1.13 -20.09 6.82
CA TYR A 124 -0.99 -19.99 8.27
C TYR A 124 -2.32 -20.03 9.03
N GLY A 125 -3.45 -20.17 8.32
CA GLY A 125 -4.78 -20.17 8.92
C GLY A 125 -5.12 -18.87 9.65
N VAL A 126 -4.60 -17.74 9.15
CA VAL A 126 -4.84 -16.41 9.72
C VAL A 126 -5.97 -15.75 8.94
N PRO A 127 -7.13 -15.46 9.56
CA PRO A 127 -8.16 -14.65 8.93
C PRO A 127 -7.61 -13.28 8.53
N THR A 128 -8.07 -12.76 7.40
CA THR A 128 -7.53 -11.53 6.83
C THR A 128 -8.63 -10.66 6.24
N LEU A 129 -8.61 -9.39 6.62
CA LEU A 129 -9.46 -8.33 6.08
C LEU A 129 -8.62 -7.37 5.24
N LEU A 130 -9.15 -7.00 4.08
CA LEU A 130 -8.49 -6.13 3.11
C LEU A 130 -9.43 -4.97 2.79
N TYR A 131 -8.95 -3.74 2.88
CA TYR A 131 -9.72 -2.54 2.59
C TYR A 131 -9.04 -1.71 1.50
N TRP A 132 -9.86 -1.12 0.64
CA TRP A 132 -9.44 -0.09 -0.30
C TRP A 132 -9.84 1.29 0.23
N GLN A 133 -8.84 2.14 0.50
CA GLN A 133 -9.01 3.37 1.30
C GLN A 133 -9.88 4.45 0.64
N PRO A 134 -10.53 5.31 1.43
CA PRO A 134 -11.15 6.54 0.95
C PRO A 134 -10.17 7.43 0.19
N THR A 135 -10.68 8.13 -0.81
CA THR A 135 -9.95 9.19 -1.50
C THR A 135 -10.71 10.51 -1.36
N ARG A 136 -9.96 11.62 -1.36
CA ARG A 136 -10.56 12.95 -1.36
C ARG A 136 -11.37 13.20 -2.63
N VAL A 137 -10.87 12.74 -3.77
CA VAL A 137 -11.50 12.91 -5.08
C VAL A 137 -11.40 11.60 -5.85
N LEU A 138 -12.52 11.15 -6.42
CA LEU A 138 -12.52 10.09 -7.42
C LEU A 138 -12.23 10.70 -8.80
N ASP A 139 -10.95 10.93 -9.06
CA ASP A 139 -10.49 11.30 -10.39
C ASP A 139 -10.45 10.07 -11.32
N PRO A 140 -10.25 10.24 -12.64
CA PRO A 140 -10.24 9.12 -13.58
C PRO A 140 -9.18 8.05 -13.28
N ALA A 141 -8.04 8.42 -12.67
CA ALA A 141 -7.02 7.45 -12.27
C ALA A 141 -7.46 6.63 -11.05
N SER A 142 -8.05 7.29 -10.05
CA SER A 142 -8.61 6.65 -8.85
C SER A 142 -9.73 5.67 -9.20
N GLU A 143 -10.61 6.05 -10.13
CA GLU A 143 -11.67 5.16 -10.63
C GLU A 143 -11.08 3.97 -11.39
N ALA A 144 -10.09 4.19 -12.26
CA ALA A 144 -9.42 3.10 -12.97
C ALA A 144 -8.69 2.12 -12.04
N ALA A 145 -8.10 2.61 -10.94
CA ALA A 145 -7.52 1.75 -9.90
C ALA A 145 -8.60 0.93 -9.18
N ARG A 146 -9.71 1.58 -8.81
CA ARG A 146 -10.85 0.97 -8.13
C ARG A 146 -11.50 -0.12 -8.98
N GLU A 147 -11.57 0.04 -10.30
CA GLU A 147 -12.11 -0.97 -11.23
C GLU A 147 -11.31 -2.29 -11.23
N GLU A 148 -10.01 -2.25 -10.90
CA GLU A 148 -9.16 -3.43 -10.80
C GLU A 148 -9.28 -4.12 -9.42
N VAL A 149 -9.79 -3.42 -8.40
CA VAL A 149 -9.95 -3.96 -7.04
C VAL A 149 -11.10 -4.96 -7.00
N THR A 150 -10.78 -6.20 -6.65
CA THR A 150 -11.74 -7.30 -6.60
C THR A 150 -11.90 -7.85 -5.19
N ALA A 151 -12.99 -8.61 -4.97
CA ALA A 151 -13.19 -9.36 -3.73
C ALA A 151 -11.93 -10.22 -3.39
N PRO A 152 -11.63 -10.46 -2.09
CA PRO A 152 -12.41 -10.08 -0.91
C PRO A 152 -12.13 -8.67 -0.37
N THR A 153 -11.45 -7.80 -1.12
CA THR A 153 -11.22 -6.42 -0.69
C THR A 153 -12.56 -5.69 -0.52
N ILE A 154 -12.72 -5.04 0.63
CA ILE A 154 -13.86 -4.19 0.96
C ILE A 154 -13.50 -2.78 0.52
N ASP A 155 -14.19 -2.33 -0.52
CA ASP A 155 -14.02 -0.99 -1.05
C ASP A 155 -14.80 0.04 -0.22
N ILE A 156 -14.07 0.99 0.35
CA ILE A 156 -14.61 2.13 1.10
C ILE A 156 -14.13 3.47 0.51
N ALA A 157 -13.75 3.48 -0.77
CA ALA A 157 -13.25 4.67 -1.47
C ALA A 157 -14.21 5.87 -1.38
N ASP A 158 -15.51 5.59 -1.37
CA ASP A 158 -16.58 6.58 -1.42
C ASP A 158 -17.00 7.13 -0.05
N LEU A 159 -16.51 6.54 1.04
CA LEU A 159 -16.97 6.79 2.41
C LEU A 159 -16.92 8.27 2.83
N LEU A 160 -15.96 9.04 2.29
CA LEU A 160 -15.69 10.42 2.70
C LEU A 160 -15.86 11.45 1.58
N LEU A 161 -16.49 11.09 0.45
CA LEU A 161 -16.58 11.99 -0.71
C LEU A 161 -17.32 13.30 -0.41
N ASP A 162 -18.31 13.27 0.49
CA ASP A 162 -19.07 14.45 0.93
C ASP A 162 -18.41 15.18 2.12
N ARG A 163 -17.27 14.68 2.62
CA ARG A 163 -16.54 15.18 3.80
C ARG A 163 -15.14 15.70 3.46
N GLN A 164 -15.07 16.60 2.48
CA GLN A 164 -13.81 17.24 2.07
C GLN A 164 -13.08 17.97 3.22
N ASP A 165 -13.79 18.33 4.29
CA ASP A 165 -13.27 18.98 5.49
C ASP A 165 -12.37 18.08 6.35
N VAL A 166 -12.46 16.75 6.17
CA VAL A 166 -11.69 15.79 7.00
C VAL A 166 -10.38 15.34 6.36
N PHE A 167 -10.11 15.75 5.12
CA PHE A 167 -8.88 15.43 4.42
C PHE A 167 -7.78 16.45 4.71
N ILE A 168 -6.60 15.96 5.09
CA ILE A 168 -5.36 16.75 5.19
C ILE A 168 -4.80 16.97 3.78
N ASP A 169 -4.77 15.92 2.95
CA ASP A 169 -4.32 15.93 1.55
C ASP A 169 -5.22 15.04 0.65
N GLY A 170 -4.70 14.46 -0.44
CA GLY A 170 -5.47 13.62 -1.36
C GLY A 170 -5.95 12.28 -0.79
N GLY A 171 -5.28 11.74 0.24
CA GLY A 171 -5.59 10.43 0.83
C GLY A 171 -5.53 10.36 2.35
N HIS A 172 -4.80 11.27 3.00
CA HIS A 172 -4.68 11.32 4.45
C HIS A 172 -5.80 12.16 5.07
N THR A 173 -6.32 11.70 6.21
CA THR A 173 -7.41 12.34 6.95
C THR A 173 -6.97 12.84 8.32
N ASN A 174 -7.69 13.82 8.85
CA ASN A 174 -7.56 14.27 10.24
C ASN A 174 -8.19 13.25 11.19
N GLU A 175 -8.19 13.55 12.49
CA GLU A 175 -8.69 12.65 13.53
C GLU A 175 -10.17 12.28 13.34
N GLU A 176 -10.99 13.20 12.84
CA GLU A 176 -12.41 12.96 12.58
C GLU A 176 -12.62 12.04 11.37
N GLY A 177 -11.88 12.25 10.28
CA GLY A 177 -11.92 11.34 9.13
C GLY A 177 -11.43 9.94 9.49
N ALA A 178 -10.32 9.85 10.23
CA ALA A 178 -9.78 8.59 10.74
C ALA A 178 -10.79 7.86 11.64
N ARG A 179 -11.52 8.59 12.50
CA ARG A 179 -12.60 8.02 13.33
C ARG A 179 -13.71 7.41 12.46
N ILE A 180 -14.18 8.11 11.43
CA ILE A 180 -15.23 7.62 10.53
C ILE A 180 -14.79 6.36 9.78
N VAL A 181 -13.55 6.34 9.26
CA VAL A 181 -12.97 5.17 8.60
C VAL A 181 -12.85 3.99 9.56
N ALA A 182 -12.34 4.22 10.77
CA ALA A 182 -12.21 3.19 11.78
C ALA A 182 -13.56 2.61 12.19
N GLU A 183 -14.61 3.45 12.34
CA GLU A 183 -15.97 2.99 12.62
C GLU A 183 -16.53 2.13 11.50
N ARG A 184 -16.27 2.46 10.24
CA ARG A 184 -16.68 1.62 9.10
C ARG A 184 -15.96 0.28 9.09
N ILE A 185 -14.64 0.26 9.30
CA ILE A 185 -13.84 -0.98 9.40
C ILE A 185 -14.32 -1.83 10.58
N TRP A 186 -14.61 -1.19 11.72
CA TRP A 186 -15.07 -1.85 12.93
C TRP A 186 -16.35 -2.67 12.71
N GLN A 187 -17.23 -2.25 11.80
CA GLN A 187 -18.46 -3.00 11.47
C GLN A 187 -18.19 -4.41 10.93
N ASP A 188 -17.10 -4.62 10.18
CA ASP A 188 -16.73 -5.95 9.67
C ASP A 188 -15.77 -6.68 10.62
N LEU A 189 -14.95 -5.91 11.36
CA LEU A 189 -13.92 -6.42 12.26
C LEU A 189 -14.51 -6.94 13.59
N ALA A 190 -15.43 -6.21 14.20
CA ALA A 190 -15.97 -6.54 15.52
C ALA A 190 -16.56 -7.96 15.59
N PRO A 191 -17.40 -8.42 14.64
CA PRO A 191 -17.94 -9.77 14.67
C PRO A 191 -16.87 -10.87 14.62
N GLN A 192 -15.74 -10.62 13.94
CA GLN A 192 -14.65 -11.60 13.88
C GLN A 192 -13.88 -11.68 15.19
N ILE A 193 -13.63 -10.53 15.83
CA ILE A 193 -13.01 -10.49 17.14
C ILE A 193 -13.90 -11.17 18.18
N GLU A 194 -15.21 -10.89 18.17
CA GLU A 194 -16.18 -11.52 19.07
C GLU A 194 -16.19 -13.04 18.89
N ALA A 195 -16.31 -13.53 17.65
CA ALA A 195 -16.27 -14.96 17.35
C ALA A 195 -14.95 -15.62 17.79
N TRP A 196 -13.82 -14.91 17.68
CA TRP A 196 -12.53 -15.43 18.15
C TRP A 196 -12.50 -15.59 19.68
N TYR A 197 -12.99 -14.61 20.44
CA TYR A 197 -13.07 -14.71 21.90
C TYR A 197 -14.02 -15.82 22.36
N GLU A 198 -15.15 -16.01 21.68
CA GLU A 198 -16.08 -17.10 21.98
C GLU A 198 -15.45 -18.49 21.76
N ALA A 199 -14.59 -18.61 20.74
CA ALA A 199 -13.89 -19.86 20.44
C ALA A 199 -12.65 -20.10 21.34
N ASN A 200 -12.12 -19.07 22.01
CA ASN A 200 -10.88 -19.11 22.80
C ASN A 200 -11.02 -18.42 24.18
N PRO A 201 -11.78 -19.01 25.13
CA PRO A 201 -12.07 -18.42 26.43
C PRO A 201 -10.91 -18.45 27.45
#